data_AF-A0A8H9K515-F1
#
_entry.id   AF-A0A8H9K515-F1
#
_cell.length_a   1.000
_cell.length_b   1.000
_cell.length_c   1.000
_cell.angle_alpha   90.00
_cell.angle_beta   90.00
_cell.angle_gamma   90.00
#
_symmetry.space_group_name_H-M   'P 1'
#
loop_
_entity.id
_entity.type
_entity.pdbx_description
1 polymer ?
#
loop_
_entity_poly.entity_id
_entity_poly.type
_entity_poly.pdbx_seq_one_letter_code
_entity_poly.pdbx_strand_id
1 'polypeptide(L)'
;MEDTIIDDIKVITQILLPELGERQSMSLLLFYFYGRKRTASILNISPSSVRDNVFRARSHLKSLNKIDDVERLLIRKILQNINCEQ
;
A
#
# COMPACT_ATOMS: atom_id res chain seq x y z
N MET A 1 -16.31 10.82 -6.79
CA MET A 1 -16.43 9.86 -5.67
C MET A 1 -15.20 8.96 -5.58
N GLU A 2 -14.67 8.45 -6.70
CA GLU A 2 -13.37 7.74 -6.71
C GLU A 2 -12.16 8.63 -6.39
N ASP A 3 -12.15 9.90 -6.80
CA ASP A 3 -11.05 10.83 -6.52
C ASP A 3 -10.83 11.08 -5.02
N THR A 4 -11.92 11.16 -4.25
CA THR A 4 -11.87 11.42 -2.80
C THR A 4 -11.22 10.27 -2.05
N ILE A 5 -11.48 9.03 -2.47
CA ILE A 5 -10.90 7.82 -1.87
C ILE A 5 -9.40 7.76 -2.13
N ILE A 6 -8.95 8.14 -3.33
CA ILE A 6 -7.53 8.18 -3.69
C ILE A 6 -6.78 9.19 -2.83
N ASP A 7 -7.36 10.37 -2.59
CA ASP A 7 -6.72 11.39 -1.75
C ASP A 7 -6.65 10.97 -0.29
N ASP A 8 -7.68 10.30 0.25
CA ASP A 8 -7.63 9.71 1.59
C ASP A 8 -6.53 8.64 1.69
N ILE A 9 -6.40 7.78 0.66
CA ILE A 9 -5.33 6.77 0.58
C ILE A 9 -3.96 7.44 0.56
N LYS A 10 -3.77 8.54 -0.18
CA LYS A 10 -2.50 9.28 -0.19
C LYS A 10 -2.15 9.77 1.21
N VAL A 11 -3.08 10.39 1.92
CA VAL A 11 -2.84 10.90 3.28
C VAL A 11 -2.47 9.75 4.22
N ILE A 12 -3.25 8.66 4.21
CA ILE A 12 -2.99 7.49 5.06
C ILE A 12 -1.62 6.88 4.76
N THR A 13 -1.28 6.73 3.49
CA THR A 13 0.01 6.12 3.08
C THR A 13 1.20 6.99 3.45
N GLN A 14 1.08 8.31 3.40
CA GLN A 14 2.13 9.23 3.86
C GLN A 14 2.33 9.19 5.37
N ILE A 15 1.25 9.03 6.15
CA ILE A 15 1.34 8.89 7.61
C ILE A 15 1.95 7.54 8.00
N LEU A 16 1.55 6.46 7.32
CA LEU A 16 1.98 5.11 7.65
C LEU A 16 3.37 4.76 7.11
N LEU A 17 3.75 5.34 5.97
CA LEU A 17 4.95 5.00 5.21
C LEU A 17 5.69 6.28 4.76
N PRO A 18 6.07 7.18 5.68
CA PRO A 18 6.65 8.49 5.34
C PRO A 18 7.99 8.37 4.60
N GLU A 19 8.66 7.23 4.68
CA GLU A 19 9.94 6.97 4.00
C GLU A 19 9.76 6.59 2.52
N LEU A 20 8.54 6.35 2.07
CA LEU A 20 8.24 5.95 0.70
C LEU A 20 7.63 7.10 -0.10
N GLY A 21 8.05 7.20 -1.37
CA GLY A 21 7.39 8.09 -2.32
C GLY A 21 5.93 7.67 -2.54
N GLU A 22 5.05 8.64 -2.82
CA GLU A 22 3.60 8.45 -2.94
C GLU A 22 3.20 7.25 -3.80
N ARG A 23 3.77 7.11 -5.00
CA ARG A 23 3.46 5.97 -5.89
C ARG A 23 3.84 4.62 -5.29
N GLN A 24 4.94 4.56 -4.53
CA GLN A 24 5.43 3.34 -3.89
C GLN A 24 4.56 2.99 -2.68
N SER A 25 4.25 3.97 -1.83
CA SER A 25 3.44 3.79 -0.62
C SER A 25 2.00 3.39 -0.97
N MET A 26 1.38 4.07 -1.93
CA MET A 26 0.05 3.70 -2.45
C MET A 26 0.02 2.32 -3.08
N SER A 27 1.01 2.00 -3.95
CA SER A 27 1.06 0.69 -4.59
C SER A 27 1.26 -0.42 -3.55
N LEU A 28 2.09 -0.21 -2.53
CA LEU A 28 2.32 -1.18 -1.46
C LEU A 28 1.05 -1.42 -0.65
N LEU A 29 0.41 -0.36 -0.17
CA LEU A 29 -0.82 -0.46 0.62
C LEU A 29 -1.91 -1.18 -0.17
N LEU A 30 -2.26 -0.66 -1.35
CA LEU A 30 -3.33 -1.22 -2.17
C LEU A 30 -3.03 -2.66 -2.62
N PHE A 31 -1.76 -3.01 -2.80
CA PHE A 31 -1.37 -4.39 -3.13
C PHE A 31 -1.70 -5.34 -1.97
N TYR A 32 -1.46 -4.92 -0.73
CA TYR A 32 -1.80 -5.73 0.45
C TYR A 32 -3.30 -5.92 0.63
N PHE A 33 -4.12 -4.89 0.34
CA PHE A 33 -5.57 -4.97 0.50
C PHE A 33 -6.28 -5.67 -0.67
N TYR A 34 -5.89 -5.37 -1.90
CA TYR A 34 -6.67 -5.74 -3.09
C TYR A 34 -5.90 -6.63 -4.08
N GLY A 35 -4.60 -6.80 -3.88
CA GLY A 35 -3.75 -7.52 -4.81
C GLY A 35 -3.48 -6.78 -6.13
N ARG A 36 -2.49 -7.27 -6.87
CA ARG A 36 -1.90 -6.60 -8.03
C ARG A 36 -2.89 -6.08 -9.08
N LYS A 37 -3.87 -6.90 -9.49
CA LYS A 37 -4.80 -6.56 -10.59
C LYS A 37 -5.73 -5.40 -10.20
N ARG A 38 -6.25 -5.42 -8.97
CA ARG A 38 -7.18 -4.39 -8.51
C ARG A 38 -6.45 -3.10 -8.15
N THR A 39 -5.24 -3.18 -7.58
CA THR A 39 -4.36 -2.02 -7.42
C THR A 39 -4.08 -1.31 -8.75
N ALA A 40 -3.77 -2.07 -9.80
CA ALA A 40 -3.54 -1.53 -11.14
C ALA A 40 -4.78 -0.77 -11.66
N SER A 41 -5.97 -1.33 -11.45
CA SER A 41 -7.24 -0.69 -11.81
C SER A 41 -7.50 0.60 -11.01
N ILE A 42 -7.29 0.58 -9.69
CA ILE A 42 -7.53 1.75 -8.82
C ILE A 42 -6.58 2.90 -9.16
N LEU A 43 -5.30 2.58 -9.39
CA LEU A 43 -4.28 3.60 -9.69
C LEU A 43 -4.21 3.96 -11.17
N ASN A 44 -5.02 3.32 -12.03
CA ASN A 44 -4.96 3.47 -13.48
C ASN A 44 -3.53 3.29 -14.06
N ILE A 45 -2.84 2.24 -13.62
CA ILE A 45 -1.48 1.88 -14.08
C ILE A 45 -1.42 0.43 -14.52
N SER A 46 -0.33 0.05 -15.20
CA SER A 46 -0.13 -1.35 -15.58
C SER A 46 0.17 -2.26 -14.37
N PRO A 47 -0.21 -3.55 -14.40
CA PRO A 47 0.15 -4.51 -13.36
C PRO A 47 1.67 -4.71 -13.18
N SER A 48 2.47 -4.45 -14.21
CA SER A 48 3.94 -4.43 -14.10
C SER A 48 4.42 -3.22 -13.31
N SER A 49 3.85 -2.03 -13.55
CA SER A 49 4.15 -0.83 -12.76
C SER A 49 3.83 -1.02 -11.27
N VAL A 50 2.71 -1.69 -10.94
CA VAL A 50 2.40 -2.07 -9.55
C VAL A 50 3.52 -2.93 -8.97
N ARG A 51 3.95 -3.97 -9.70
CA ARG A 51 5.02 -4.87 -9.26
C ARG A 51 6.32 -4.12 -8.99
N ASP A 52 6.70 -3.23 -9.89
CA ASP A 52 7.94 -2.46 -9.77
C ASP A 52 7.88 -1.48 -8.59
N ASN A 53 6.75 -0.79 -8.41
CA ASN A 53 6.54 0.10 -7.27
C ASN A 53 6.60 -0.66 -5.94
N VAL A 54 5.90 -1.79 -5.84
CA VAL A 54 5.90 -2.66 -4.64
C VAL A 54 7.30 -3.20 -4.37
N PHE A 55 8.02 -3.66 -5.39
CA PHE A 55 9.38 -4.16 -5.24
C PHE A 55 10.34 -3.08 -4.71
N ARG A 56 10.27 -1.86 -5.27
CA ARG A 56 11.06 -0.71 -4.82
C ARG A 56 10.71 -0.30 -3.39
N ALA A 57 9.43 -0.26 -3.07
CA ALA A 57 8.93 0.02 -1.72
C ALA A 57 9.51 -0.96 -0.69
N ARG A 58 9.38 -2.27 -0.94
CA ARG A 58 9.89 -3.31 -0.05
C ARG A 58 11.41 -3.27 0.08
N SER A 59 12.11 -3.04 -1.03
CA SER A 59 13.57 -2.92 -1.03
C SER A 59 14.04 -1.73 -0.19
N HIS A 60 13.35 -0.59 -0.32
CA HIS A 60 13.66 0.61 0.47
C HIS A 60 13.41 0.37 1.97
N LEU A 61 12.23 -0.13 2.35
CA LEU A 61 11.91 -0.44 3.74
C LEU A 61 12.85 -1.50 4.33
N LYS A 62 13.27 -2.48 3.53
CA LYS A 62 14.26 -3.49 3.94
C LYS A 62 15.62 -2.84 4.22
N SER A 63 16.06 -1.90 3.39
CA SER A 63 17.30 -1.15 3.62
C SER A 63 17.28 -0.33 4.92
N LEU A 64 16.08 0.02 5.40
CA LEU A 64 15.85 0.72 6.66
C LEU A 64 15.59 -0.22 7.85
N ASN A 65 15.64 -1.54 7.66
CA ASN A 65 15.22 -2.55 8.65
C ASN A 65 13.77 -2.36 9.19
N LYS A 66 12.89 -1.74 8.40
CA LYS A 66 11.49 -1.44 8.78
C LYS A 66 10.45 -2.35 8.12
N ILE A 67 10.87 -3.23 7.21
CA ILE A 67 9.93 -4.00 6.37
C ILE A 67 9.04 -4.90 7.21
N ASP A 68 9.58 -5.63 8.20
CA ASP A 68 8.81 -6.58 9.00
C ASP A 68 7.78 -5.85 9.89
N ASP A 69 8.14 -4.69 10.43
CA ASP A 69 7.23 -3.88 11.25
C ASP A 69 6.08 -3.30 10.42
N VAL A 70 6.39 -2.80 9.23
CA VAL A 70 5.39 -2.28 8.28
C VAL A 70 4.46 -3.39 7.82
N GLU A 71 4.99 -4.55 7.42
CA GLU A 71 4.17 -5.67 6.96
C GLU A 71 3.26 -6.19 8.07
N ARG A 72 3.78 -6.31 9.31
CA ARG A 72 2.96 -6.67 10.49
C ARG A 72 1.88 -5.65 10.76
N LEU A 73 2.19 -4.35 10.69
CA LEU A 73 1.22 -3.27 10.93
C LEU A 73 0.10 -3.30 9.87
N LEU A 74 0.46 -3.46 8.60
CA LEU A 74 -0.50 -3.54 7.50
C LEU A 74 -1.38 -4.78 7.61
N ILE A 75 -0.80 -5.96 7.86
CA ILE A 75 -1.54 -7.20 8.08
C ILE A 75 -2.49 -7.07 9.28
N ARG A 76 -2.02 -6.51 10.40
CA ARG A 76 -2.86 -6.31 11.59
C ARG A 76 -4.07 -5.42 11.29
N LYS A 77 -3.89 -4.32 10.55
CA LYS A 77 -5.01 -3.46 10.14
C LYS A 77 -5.99 -4.19 9.21
N ILE A 78 -5.49 -5.01 8.29
CA ILE A 78 -6.33 -5.85 7.42
C ILE A 78 -7.19 -6.80 8.26
N LEU A 79 -6.56 -7.53 9.19
CA LEU A 79 -7.28 -8.47 10.06
C LEU A 79 -8.29 -7.78 10.97
N GLN A 80 -7.99 -6.58 11.45
CA GLN A 80 -8.93 -5.78 12.25
C GLN A 80 -10.16 -5.35 11.43
N ASN A 81 -9.98 -4.92 10.18
CA ASN A 81 -11.10 -4.56 9.31
C ASN A 81 -11.98 -5.78 9.00
N ILE A 82 -11.41 -6.98 8.82
CA ILE A 82 -12.17 -8.21 8.59
C ILE A 82 -13.02 -8.58 9.82
N ASN A 83 -12.46 -8.43 11.04
CA ASN A 83 -13.16 -8.78 12.28
C ASN A 83 -14.24 -7.77 12.69
N CYS A 84 -14.24 -6.56 12.14
CA CYS A 84 -15.28 -5.56 12.39
C CYS A 84 -16.53 -5.74 11.49
N GLU A 85 -16.44 -6.57 10.45
CA GLU A 85 -17.54 -6.85 9.51
C GLU A 85 -18.28 -8.18 9.81
N GLN A 86 -17.98 -8.84 10.93
CA GLN A 86 -18.68 -10.02 11.46
C GLN A 86 -19.51 -9.67 12.70
#